data_AF-A0A357F369-F1
#
_entry.id   AF-A0A357F369-F1
#
_cell.length_a   1.000
_cell.length_b   1.000
_cell.length_c   1.000
_cell.angle_alpha   90.00
_cell.angle_beta   90.00
_cell.angle_gamma   90.00
#
_symmetry.space_group_name_H-M   'P 1'
#
loop_
_entity.id
_entity.type
_entity.pdbx_description
1 polymer ?
#
loop_
_entity_poly.entity_id
_entity_poly.type
_entity_poly.pdbx_seq_one_letter_code
_entity_poly.pdbx_strand_id
1 'polypeptide(L)'
;MEIREGWIKKRLGEILPAIMKRRGIDMWIVVNEEFKSDPVTEYIVPPIPIVGRRDLFVFALNGEKIDKFAFVRYDEERLKNH
;
A
#
# COMPACT_ATOMS: atom_id res chain seq x y z
N MET A 1 19.21 -6.71 0.41
CA MET A 1 17.74 -6.68 0.37
C MET A 1 17.16 -6.65 1.80
N GLU A 2 17.72 -7.42 2.73
CA GLU A 2 17.33 -7.50 4.15
C GLU A 2 17.20 -6.15 4.90
N ILE A 3 18.17 -5.23 4.75
CA ILE A 3 18.12 -3.92 5.40
C ILE A 3 16.88 -3.13 4.96
N ARG A 4 16.59 -3.10 3.66
CA ARG A 4 15.44 -2.38 3.09
C ARG A 4 14.12 -2.98 3.57
N GLU A 5 14.03 -4.31 3.63
CA GLU A 5 12.86 -4.99 4.17
C GLU A 5 12.65 -4.68 5.65
N GLY A 6 13.73 -4.62 6.43
CA GLY A 6 13.68 -4.17 7.84
C GLY A 6 13.11 -2.77 7.98
N TRP A 7 13.51 -1.83 7.10
CA TRP A 7 12.98 -0.47 7.09
C TRP A 7 11.49 -0.42 6.74
N ILE A 8 11.05 -1.19 5.73
CA ILE A 8 9.64 -1.27 5.35
C ILE A 8 8.80 -1.84 6.51
N LYS A 9 9.27 -2.91 7.14
CA LYS A 9 8.61 -3.50 8.32
C LYS A 9 8.44 -2.49 9.45
N LYS A 10 9.51 -1.75 9.78
CA LYS A 10 9.45 -0.70 10.81
C LYS A 10 8.52 0.44 10.44
N ARG A 11 8.61 0.93 9.19
CA ARG A 11 7.79 2.05 8.72
C ARG A 11 6.31 1.71 8.76
N LEU A 12 5.91 0.55 8.25
CA LEU A 12 4.51 0.12 8.21
C LEU A 12 4.00 -0.38 9.56
N GLY A 13 4.88 -0.95 10.40
CA GLY A 13 4.50 -1.50 11.71
C GLY A 13 4.41 -0.49 12.84
N GLU A 14 5.22 0.58 12.79
CA GLU A 14 5.34 1.53 13.91
C GLU A 14 5.04 2.96 13.48
N ILE A 15 5.69 3.44 12.41
CA ILE A 15 5.68 4.86 12.05
C ILE A 15 4.35 5.27 11.43
N LEU A 16 3.87 4.54 10.42
CA LEU A 16 2.64 4.84 9.71
C LEU A 16 1.40 4.81 10.62
N PRO A 17 1.18 3.78 11.47
CA PRO A 17 0.06 3.77 12.42
C PRO A 17 0.09 4.97 13.38
N ALA A 18 1.27 5.32 13.91
CA ALA A 18 1.42 6.44 14.84
C ALA A 18 1.08 7.79 14.18
N ILE A 19 1.51 8.00 12.93
CA ILE A 19 1.20 9.22 12.18
C ILE A 19 -0.29 9.28 11.82
N MET A 20 -0.87 8.17 11.33
CA MET A 20 -2.29 8.08 10.98
C MET A 20 -3.17 8.41 12.19
N LYS A 21 -2.89 7.81 13.35
CA LYS A 21 -3.60 8.08 14.61
C LYS A 21 -3.47 9.54 15.04
N ARG A 22 -2.25 10.10 15.00
CA ARG A 22 -2.01 11.52 15.34
C ARG A 22 -2.76 12.49 14.42
N ARG A 23 -2.97 12.11 13.16
CA ARG A 23 -3.61 12.96 12.14
C ARG A 23 -5.12 12.69 11.99
N GLY A 24 -5.68 11.71 12.68
CA GLY A 24 -7.08 11.30 12.51
C GLY A 24 -7.35 10.73 11.10
N ILE A 25 -6.39 9.99 10.55
CA ILE A 25 -6.52 9.34 9.23
C ILE A 25 -6.85 7.88 9.45
N ASP A 26 -8.07 7.47 9.13
CA ASP A 26 -8.52 6.09 9.29
C ASP A 26 -8.07 5.18 8.14
N MET A 27 -7.86 5.76 6.96
CA MET A 27 -7.42 5.02 5.77
C MET A 27 -6.51 5.88 4.90
N TRP A 28 -5.46 5.25 4.37
CA TRP A 28 -4.57 5.85 3.38
C TRP A 28 -4.48 4.94 2.15
N ILE A 29 -4.76 5.50 0.98
CA ILE A 29 -4.75 4.79 -0.30
C ILE A 29 -3.65 5.40 -1.15
N VAL A 30 -2.77 4.54 -1.66
CA VAL A 30 -1.73 4.90 -2.62
C VAL A 30 -2.08 4.27 -3.95
N VAL A 31 -2.11 5.08 -5.00
CA VAL A 31 -2.43 4.64 -6.36
C VAL A 31 -1.16 4.78 -7.18
N ASN A 32 -0.68 3.66 -7.70
CA ASN A 32 0.49 3.64 -8.56
C ASN A 32 0.05 3.31 -9.98
N GLU A 33 0.37 4.16 -10.95
CA GLU A 33 0.04 3.92 -12.36
C GLU A 33 1.30 3.56 -13.16
N GLU A 34 1.11 2.74 -14.19
CA GLU A 34 2.16 2.43 -15.15
C GLU A 34 2.67 3.75 -15.78
N PHE A 35 3.98 3.96 -15.76
CA PHE A 35 4.66 5.20 -16.19
C PHE A 35 4.35 6.47 -15.38
N LYS A 36 3.51 6.38 -14.34
CA LYS A 36 3.20 7.46 -13.39
C LYS A 36 3.19 6.90 -11.98
N SER A 37 4.39 6.49 -11.55
CA SER A 37 4.56 5.92 -10.23
C SER A 37 4.35 6.97 -9.15
N ASP A 38 3.59 6.63 -8.10
CA ASP A 38 3.54 7.46 -6.91
C ASP A 38 4.91 7.42 -6.23
N PRO A 39 5.51 8.58 -5.88
CA PRO A 39 6.84 8.63 -5.27
C PRO A 39 6.94 7.86 -3.96
N VAL A 40 5.82 7.58 -3.28
CA VAL A 40 5.82 6.85 -2.01
C VAL A 40 5.93 5.34 -2.20
N THR A 41 5.60 4.82 -3.39
CA THR A 41 5.46 3.38 -3.68
C THR A 41 6.70 2.59 -3.30
N GLU A 42 7.90 3.08 -3.62
CA GLU A 42 9.16 2.37 -3.33
C GLU A 42 9.47 2.22 -1.83
N TYR A 43 8.80 3.01 -0.98
CA TYR A 43 8.99 3.03 0.47
C TYR A 43 7.95 2.20 1.23
N ILE A 44 6.89 1.75 0.56
CA ILE A 44 5.78 1.01 1.17
C ILE A 44 5.58 -0.39 0.56
N VAL A 45 6.14 -0.65 -0.62
CA VAL A 45 6.07 -1.94 -1.30
C VAL A 45 7.41 -2.67 -1.18
N PRO A 46 7.42 -4.01 -0.99
CA PRO A 46 8.62 -4.81 -1.16
C PRO A 46 9.26 -4.61 -2.55
N PRO A 47 10.55 -4.90 -2.73
CA PRO A 47 11.23 -4.75 -4.02
C PRO A 47 10.78 -5.84 -5.01
N ILE A 48 9.57 -5.71 -5.54
CA ILE A 48 8.99 -6.57 -6.58
C ILE A 48 8.85 -5.80 -7.90
N PRO A 49 8.86 -6.48 -9.06
CA PRO A 49 8.56 -5.85 -10.33
C PRO A 49 7.12 -5.30 -10.32
N ILE A 50 7.01 -3.97 -10.43
CA ILE A 50 5.75 -3.27 -10.57
C ILE A 50 5.44 -3.23 -12.07
N VAL A 51 4.49 -4.07 -12.48
CA VAL A 51 4.10 -4.25 -13.89
C VAL A 51 2.59 -4.08 -14.10
N GLY A 52 1.88 -3.60 -13.09
CA GLY A 52 0.44 -3.35 -13.17
C GLY A 52 0.15 -2.00 -13.85
N ARG A 53 -0.93 -1.96 -14.65
CA ARG A 53 -1.48 -0.70 -15.21
C ARG A 53 -1.86 0.28 -14.11
N ARG A 54 -2.49 -0.25 -13.05
CA ARG A 54 -2.84 0.46 -11.82
C ARG A 54 -2.73 -0.50 -10.64
N ASP A 55 -1.92 -0.15 -9.66
CA ASP A 55 -1.78 -0.86 -8.40
C ASP A 55 -2.33 0.00 -7.27
N LEU A 56 -3.07 -0.61 -6.35
CA LEU A 56 -3.66 0.08 -5.20
C LEU A 56 -3.10 -0.52 -3.92
N PHE A 57 -2.49 0.32 -3.08
CA PHE A 57 -2.05 -0.05 -1.74
C PHE A 57 -2.93 0.66 -0.72
N VAL A 58 -3.66 -0.12 0.09
CA VAL A 58 -4.58 0.41 1.10
C VAL A 58 -4.05 0.08 2.48
N PHE A 59 -3.97 1.09 3.32
CA PHE A 59 -3.60 1.00 4.73
C PHE A 59 -4.80 1.46 5.56
N ALA A 60 -5.43 0.56 6.31
CA ALA A 60 -6.58 0.86 7.14
C ALA A 60 -6.19 0.76 8.62
N LEU A 61 -6.39 1.83 9.39
CA LEU A 61 -6.11 1.85 10.82
C LEU A 61 -7.17 1.04 11.57
N ASN A 62 -6.73 0.04 12.32
CA ASN A 62 -7.56 -0.83 13.15
C ASN A 62 -7.12 -0.70 14.60
N GLY A 63 -7.53 0.41 15.22
CA GLY A 63 -7.18 0.81 16.59
C GLY A 63 -5.71 1.22 16.73
N GLU A 64 -4.81 0.23 16.79
CA GLU A 64 -3.37 0.45 17.00
C GLU A 64 -2.49 -0.05 15.85
N LYS A 65 -3.00 -0.95 15.01
CA LYS A 65 -2.28 -1.52 13.87
C LYS A 65 -2.92 -1.07 12.56
N ILE A 66 -2.22 -1.32 11.46
CA ILE A 66 -2.77 -1.14 10.12
C ILE A 66 -2.97 -2.48 9.43
N ASP A 67 -4.15 -2.65 8.86
CA ASP A 67 -4.43 -3.69 7.88
C ASP A 67 -3.92 -3.21 6.52
N LYS A 68 -3.27 -4.11 5.78
CA LYS A 68 -2.54 -3.80 4.54
C LYS A 68 -3.12 -4.61 3.40
N PHE A 69 -3.62 -3.93 2.39
CA PHE A 69 -4.16 -4.56 1.19
C PHE A 69 -3.38 -4.08 -0.03
N ALA A 70 -3.08 -5.00 -0.94
CA ALA A 70 -2.41 -4.71 -2.20
C ALA A 70 -3.23 -5.31 -3.32
N PHE A 71 -3.82 -4.47 -4.15
CA PHE A 71 -4.51 -4.86 -5.38
C PHE A 71 -3.55 -4.58 -6.52
N VAL A 72 -2.77 -5.60 -6.85
CA VAL A 72 -1.73 -5.55 -7.87
C VAL A 72 -2.21 -6.41 -9.02
N ARG A 73 -2.45 -5.80 -10.18
CA ARG A 73 -3.24 -6.35 -11.30
C ARG A 73 -4.73 -6.51 -10.99
N TYR A 74 -5.59 -6.15 -11.94
CA TYR A 74 -7.02 -6.46 -11.88
C TYR A 74 -7.18 -7.98 -12.01
N ASP A 75 -7.88 -8.62 -11.08
CA ASP A 75 -8.73 -9.74 -11.49
C ASP A 75 -9.92 -9.07 -12.20
N GLU A 76 -10.00 -9.21 -13.52
CA GLU A 76 -11.22 -8.86 -14.23
C GLU A 76 -12.31 -9.85 -13.78
N GLU A 77 -12.97 -9.60 -12.65
CA GLU A 77 -14.38 -9.96 -12.57
C GLU A 77 -15.08 -9.06 -13.58
N ARG A 78 -15.08 -9.48 -14.85
CA ARG A 78 -16.13 -9.09 -15.80
C ARG A 78 -17.41 -9.35 -15.04
N LEU A 79 -18.09 -8.28 -14.63
CA LEU A 79 -19.48 -8.30 -14.21
C LEU A 79 -20.18 -9.34 -15.09
N LYS A 80 -20.51 -10.50 -14.49
CA LYS A 80 -21.42 -11.45 -15.12
C LYS A 80 -22.73 -10.69 -15.14
N ASN A 81 -22.96 -10.01 -16.26
CA ASN A 81 -24.07 -9.11 -16.49
C ASN A 81 -25.38 -9.77 -16.03
N HIS A 82 -26.12 -9.03 -15.19
CA HIS A 82 -27.57 -9.13 -15.07
C HIS A 82 -28.23 -8.93 -16.44
#